data_AF-A0A9P6G4N5-F1
#
_entry.id   AF-A0A9P6G4N5-F1
#
_cell.length_a   1.000
_cell.length_b   1.000
_cell.length_c   1.000
_cell.angle_alpha   90.00
_cell.angle_beta   90.00
_cell.angle_gamma   90.00
#
_symmetry.space_group_name_H-M   'P 1'
#
loop_
_entity.id
_entity.type
_entity.pdbx_description
1 polymer ?
#
loop_
_entity_poly.entity_id
_entity_poly.type
_entity_poly.pdbx_seq_one_letter_code
_entity_poly.pdbx_strand_id
1 'polypeptide(L)'
;MPTTRRKPRDLKAAKYKVRKTDRRELPPETKAYAVGAMSAGVSRYNLAKKLSITQSDLSRLLTRTKERSEASKLPLWDPQLYATEPGPAMLMLC
;
A
#
# COMPACT_ATOMS: atom_id res chain seq x y z
N MET A 1 43.02 23.50 26.10
CA MET A 1 42.32 22.93 24.93
C MET A 1 41.08 23.78 24.65
N PRO A 2 40.84 24.29 23.43
CA PRO A 2 39.64 25.07 23.18
C PRO A 2 38.45 24.11 23.06
N THR A 3 37.55 24.12 24.04
CA THR A 3 36.28 23.38 23.98
C THR A 3 35.28 24.17 23.15
N THR A 4 35.36 24.03 21.82
CA THR A 4 34.34 24.58 20.91
C THR A 4 33.02 23.84 21.14
N ARG A 5 32.17 24.39 22.01
CA ARG A 5 30.84 23.84 22.29
C ARG A 5 29.96 24.00 21.05
N ARG A 6 29.71 22.92 20.31
CA ARG A 6 28.76 22.90 19.20
C ARG A 6 27.37 23.32 19.71
N LYS A 7 26.71 24.23 19.00
CA LYS A 7 25.31 24.61 19.30
C LYS A 7 24.42 23.36 19.18
N PRO A 8 23.44 23.17 20.08
CA PRO A 8 22.50 22.07 19.99
C PRO A 8 21.76 22.15 18.65
N ARG A 9 21.64 21.00 17.98
CA ARG A 9 20.97 20.88 16.69
C ARG A 9 19.47 21.08 16.90
N ASP A 10 18.85 21.94 16.11
CA ASP A 10 17.39 22.09 16.10
C ASP A 10 16.77 20.83 15.46
N LEU A 11 16.21 19.96 16.31
CA LEU A 11 15.54 18.75 15.88
C LEU A 11 14.06 19.10 15.64
N LYS A 12 13.65 19.13 14.36
CA LYS A 12 12.24 19.30 14.01
C LYS A 12 11.39 18.25 14.72
N ALA A 13 10.25 18.67 15.25
CA ALA A 13 9.29 17.78 15.91
C ALA A 13 8.95 16.58 15.01
N ALA A 14 9.02 15.38 15.59
CA ALA A 14 8.70 14.15 14.87
C ALA A 14 7.21 14.18 14.46
N LYS A 15 6.95 13.96 13.17
CA LYS A 15 5.57 13.83 12.66
C LYS A 15 4.88 12.65 13.34
N TYR A 16 3.60 12.82 13.68
CA TYR A 16 2.76 11.74 14.21
C TYR A 16 2.70 10.58 13.22
N LYS A 17 3.09 9.37 13.67
CA LYS A 17 3.00 8.15 12.87
C LYS A 17 1.66 7.50 13.15
N VAL A 18 0.81 7.38 12.13
CA VAL A 18 -0.41 6.58 12.18
C VAL A 18 -0.03 5.11 12.43
N ARG A 19 -0.66 4.49 13.44
CA ARG A 19 -0.43 3.08 13.77
C ARG A 19 -0.82 2.20 12.59
N LYS A 20 -0.19 1.03 12.48
CA LYS A 20 -0.46 0.10 11.36
C LYS A 20 -1.92 -0.40 11.37
N THR A 21 -2.52 -0.48 12.56
CA THR A 21 -3.91 -0.91 12.82
C THR A 21 -4.96 0.06 12.29
N ASP A 22 -4.65 1.35 12.27
CA ASP A 22 -5.62 2.40 11.93
C ASP A 22 -5.62 2.70 10.42
N ARG A 23 -4.82 1.98 9.64
CA ARG A 23 -4.74 2.14 8.19
C ARG A 23 -5.96 1.46 7.57
N ARG A 24 -6.73 2.21 6.78
CA ARG A 24 -7.88 1.68 6.06
C ARG A 24 -7.44 0.64 5.03
N GLU A 25 -8.09 -0.50 5.13
CA GLU A 25 -7.79 -1.69 4.36
C GLU A 25 -8.75 -1.83 3.18
N LEU A 26 -8.21 -2.18 2.02
CA LEU A 26 -9.02 -2.39 0.82
C LEU A 26 -9.71 -3.76 0.86
N PRO A 27 -11.03 -3.85 0.59
CA PRO A 27 -11.67 -5.14 0.39
C PRO A 27 -11.12 -5.84 -0.87
N PRO A 28 -11.16 -7.17 -0.92
CA PRO A 28 -10.56 -7.97 -2.00
C PRO A 28 -11.15 -7.61 -3.38
N GLU A 29 -12.45 -7.33 -3.45
CA GLU A 29 -13.14 -6.89 -4.67
C GLU A 29 -12.57 -5.59 -5.22
N THR A 30 -12.30 -4.63 -4.33
CA THR A 30 -11.73 -3.33 -4.73
C THR A 30 -10.26 -3.47 -5.15
N LYS A 31 -9.51 -4.43 -4.57
CA LYS A 31 -8.15 -4.75 -5.04
C LYS A 31 -8.19 -5.32 -6.45
N ALA A 32 -9.08 -6.27 -6.73
CA ALA A 32 -9.25 -6.86 -8.05
C ALA A 32 -9.65 -5.80 -9.09
N TYR A 33 -10.59 -4.91 -8.74
CA TYR A 33 -10.96 -3.78 -9.59
C TYR A 33 -9.78 -2.85 -9.87
N ALA A 34 -9.01 -2.48 -8.84
CA ALA A 34 -7.85 -1.59 -8.99
C ALA A 34 -6.77 -2.21 -9.88
N VAL A 35 -6.46 -3.49 -9.69
CA VAL A 35 -5.48 -4.21 -10.51
C VAL A 35 -5.97 -4.37 -11.94
N GLY A 36 -7.24 -4.75 -12.15
CA GLY A 36 -7.84 -4.83 -13.48
C GLY A 36 -7.81 -3.50 -14.22
N ALA A 37 -8.17 -2.40 -13.54
CA ALA A 37 -8.12 -1.06 -14.11
C ALA A 37 -6.67 -0.63 -14.45
N MET A 38 -5.69 -0.95 -13.60
CA MET A 38 -4.28 -0.68 -13.90
C MET A 38 -3.77 -1.50 -15.09
N SER A 39 -4.17 -2.77 -15.21
CA SER A 39 -3.83 -3.62 -16.34
C SER A 39 -4.47 -3.13 -17.65
N ALA A 40 -5.66 -2.51 -17.57
CA ALA A 40 -6.32 -1.85 -18.70
C ALA A 40 -5.71 -0.49 -19.08
N GLY A 41 -4.64 -0.04 -18.41
CA GLY A 41 -3.96 1.22 -18.69
C GLY A 41 -4.58 2.46 -18.05
N VAL A 42 -5.52 2.31 -17.10
CA VAL A 42 -6.10 3.44 -16.38
C VAL A 42 -5.03 4.11 -15.51
N SER A 43 -5.02 5.45 -15.51
CA SER A 43 -4.08 6.23 -14.70
C SER A 43 -4.24 5.94 -13.20
N ARG A 44 -3.13 5.55 -12.57
CA ARG A 44 -3.01 5.33 -11.12
C ARG A 44 -3.45 6.55 -10.30
N TYR A 45 -3.25 7.75 -10.82
CA TYR A 45 -3.65 9.00 -10.15
C TYR A 45 -5.18 9.12 -10.05
N ASN A 46 -5.89 8.79 -11.13
CA ASN A 46 -7.35 8.84 -11.15
C ASN A 46 -7.96 7.75 -10.26
N LEU A 47 -7.35 6.55 -10.24
CA LEU A 47 -7.77 5.47 -9.34
C LEU A 47 -7.50 5.82 -7.87
N ALA A 48 -6.35 6.40 -7.57
CA ALA A 48 -5.99 6.86 -6.22
C ALA A 48 -7.03 7.86 -5.68
N LYS A 49 -7.48 8.82 -6.50
CA LYS A 49 -8.54 9.76 -6.12
C LYS A 49 -9.87 9.08 -5.85
N LYS A 50 -10.31 8.17 -6.73
CA LYS A 50 -11.59 7.47 -6.58
C LYS A 50 -11.63 6.55 -5.37
N LEU A 51 -10.51 5.87 -5.09
CA LEU A 51 -10.41 4.90 -4.00
C LEU A 51 -9.93 5.53 -2.68
N SER A 52 -9.58 6.83 -2.67
CA SER A 52 -9.00 7.54 -1.53
C SER A 52 -7.74 6.86 -0.96
N ILE A 53 -6.87 6.40 -1.86
CA ILE A 53 -5.65 5.64 -1.54
C ILE A 53 -4.45 6.30 -2.18
N THR A 54 -3.27 6.10 -1.59
CA THR A 54 -2.05 6.66 -2.15
C THR A 54 -1.63 5.93 -3.43
N GLN A 55 -1.07 6.67 -4.38
CA GLN A 55 -0.51 6.09 -5.61
C GLN A 55 0.60 5.06 -5.32
N SER A 56 1.34 5.25 -4.23
CA SER A 56 2.35 4.31 -3.75
C SER A 56 1.73 2.97 -3.33
N ASP A 57 0.58 2.98 -2.67
CA ASP A 57 -0.07 1.75 -2.22
C ASP A 57 -0.66 0.97 -3.41
N LEU A 58 -1.19 1.66 -4.42
CA LEU A 58 -1.61 1.02 -5.67
C LEU A 58 -0.44 0.39 -6.42
N SER A 59 0.70 1.06 -6.47
CA SER A 59 1.90 0.53 -7.13
C SER A 59 2.42 -0.71 -6.39
N ARG A 60 2.46 -0.68 -5.05
CA ARG A 60 2.83 -1.84 -4.21
C ARG A 60 1.85 -2.99 -4.35
N LEU A 61 0.55 -2.70 -4.44
CA LEU A 61 -0.49 -3.70 -4.67
C LEU A 61 -0.23 -4.44 -5.98
N LEU A 62 -0.02 -3.70 -7.07
CA LEU A 62 0.26 -4.29 -8.38
C LEU A 62 1.52 -5.17 -8.37
N THR A 63 2.62 -4.69 -7.80
CA THR A 63 3.87 -5.47 -7.72
C THR A 63 3.66 -6.78 -6.95
N ARG A 64 3.04 -6.72 -5.77
CA ARG A 64 2.76 -7.92 -4.95
C ARG A 64 1.83 -8.90 -5.62
N THR A 65 0.84 -8.42 -6.37
CA THR A 65 -0.10 -9.28 -7.10
C THR A 65 0.60 -9.96 -8.29
N LYS A 66 1.51 -9.26 -8.98
CA LYS A 66 2.34 -9.85 -10.05
C LYS A 66 3.27 -10.94 -9.51
N GLU A 67 4.03 -10.64 -8.45
CA GLU A 67 4.91 -11.61 -7.79
C GLU A 67 4.15 -12.88 -7.37
N ARG A 68 2.92 -12.72 -6.85
CA ARG A 68 2.06 -13.86 -6.49
C ARG A 68 1.52 -14.63 -7.70
N SER A 69 1.09 -13.92 -8.73
CA SER A 69 0.64 -14.55 -9.97
C SER A 69 1.74 -15.41 -10.58
N GLU A 70 2.98 -14.93 -10.57
CA GLU A 70 4.17 -15.67 -11.01
C GLU A 70 4.46 -16.88 -10.11
N ALA A 71 4.41 -16.70 -8.78
CA ALA A 71 4.67 -17.78 -7.82
C ALA A 71 3.61 -18.90 -7.87
N SER A 72 2.33 -18.52 -7.97
CA SER A 72 1.21 -19.46 -7.99
C SER A 72 0.88 -19.98 -9.40
N LYS A 73 1.51 -19.43 -10.45
CA LYS A 73 1.18 -19.68 -11.87
C LYS A 73 -0.31 -19.48 -12.17
N LEU A 74 -0.96 -18.59 -11.40
CA LEU A 74 -2.36 -18.25 -11.56
C LEU A 74 -2.49 -16.98 -12.40
N PRO A 75 -3.52 -16.86 -13.23
CA PRO A 75 -3.74 -15.63 -13.98
C PRO A 75 -4.05 -14.46 -13.04
N LEU A 76 -3.64 -13.25 -13.42
CA LEU A 76 -3.72 -12.03 -12.57
C LEU A 76 -5.16 -11.68 -12.09
N TRP A 77 -6.18 -12.16 -12.80
CA TRP A 77 -7.59 -11.96 -12.51
C TRP A 77 -8.20 -13.04 -11.60
N ASP A 78 -7.42 -14.03 -11.16
CA ASP A 78 -7.91 -15.07 -10.27
C ASP A 78 -8.30 -14.50 -8.90
N PRO A 79 -9.56 -14.67 -8.44
CA PRO A 79 -10.01 -14.23 -7.12
C PRO A 79 -9.15 -14.78 -5.97
N GLN A 80 -8.55 -15.96 -6.14
CA GLN A 80 -7.71 -16.60 -5.14
C GLN A 80 -6.43 -15.81 -4.83
N LEU A 81 -5.97 -14.97 -5.76
CA LEU A 81 -4.83 -14.07 -5.53
C LEU A 81 -5.15 -12.93 -4.55
N TYR A 82 -6.44 -12.60 -4.39
CA TYR A 82 -6.92 -11.48 -3.58
C TYR A 82 -7.58 -11.92 -2.26
N ALA A 83 -7.91 -13.21 -2.13
CA ALA A 83 -8.64 -13.76 -0.99
C ALA A 83 -7.82 -13.91 0.30
N THR A 84 -6.49 -14.08 0.20
CA THR A 84 -5.74 -14.73 1.29
C THR A 84 -4.39 -14.11 1.63
N GLU A 85 -4.27 -12.80 1.92
CA GLU A 85 -3.09 -12.33 2.67
C GLU A 85 -3.38 -11.06 3.51
N PRO A 86 -3.00 -11.07 4.81
CA PRO A 86 -2.99 -9.91 5.69
C PRO A 86 -1.85 -8.96 5.34
N GLY A 87 -2.18 -7.68 5.20
CA GLY A 87 -1.21 -6.59 5.09
C GLY A 87 -1.76 -5.40 4.33
N PRO A 88 -1.44 -4.18 4.78
CA PRO A 88 -2.40 -3.12 5.20
C PRO A 88 -3.79 -3.17 4.51
N ALA A 89 -4.38 -4.36 4.49
CA ALA A 89 -5.54 -4.74 3.71
C ALA A 89 -6.17 -6.08 4.19
N MET A 90 -5.97 -6.53 5.44
CA MET A 90 -6.92 -7.39 6.18
C MET A 90 -6.78 -7.37 7.73
N LEU A 91 -7.88 -7.06 8.44
CA LEU A 91 -8.23 -7.49 9.80
C LEU A 91 -9.63 -8.11 9.77
N MET A 92 -9.67 -9.34 10.28
CA MET A 92 -10.87 -10.07 10.68
C MET A 92 -11.77 -9.21 11.59
N LEU A 93 -13.07 -9.34 11.37
CA LEU A 93 -14.10 -8.90 12.31
C LEU A 93 -13.98 -9.66 13.64
N CYS A 94 -13.92 -8.92 14.74
CA CYS A 94 -14.66 -9.18 15.97
C CYS A 94 -15.39 -7.90 16.35
#